data_AF-J9ALI5-F1
#
_entry.id   AF-J9ALI5-F1
#
_cell.length_a   1.000
_cell.length_b   1.000
_cell.length_c   1.000
_cell.angle_alpha   90.00
_cell.angle_beta   90.00
_cell.angle_gamma   90.00
#
_symmetry.space_group_name_H-M   'P 1'
#
loop_
_entity.id
_entity.type
_entity.pdbx_description
1 polymer ?
#
loop_
_entity_poly.entity_id
_entity_poly.type
_entity_poly.pdbx_seq_one_letter_code
_entity_poly.pdbx_strand_id
1 'polypeptide(L)'
;ERLHSYETKRANLQAIERLKDHLISVQLTDPSSKHRIRRAVSEIGKRLSSIRNLLRDRKLELDCAVNAAENFQDDLKKLQKFCEQTEKAIQLVESATIFVPSGTDLDYVRLHEPEADEVANRLEKQWKDVFSLGEAVIDEQFGIVSFDTILEILAV
;
A
#
# COMPACT_ATOMS: atom_id res chain seq x y z
N GLU A 1 -9.10 9.98 12.28
CA GLU A 1 -9.58 11.39 12.15
C GLU A 1 -10.04 11.80 10.74
N ARG A 2 -9.24 11.62 9.68
CA ARG A 2 -9.60 12.09 8.31
C ARG A 2 -10.87 11.47 7.71
N LEU A 3 -11.08 10.16 7.91
CA LEU A 3 -12.30 9.46 7.45
C LEU A 3 -13.56 10.01 8.13
N HIS A 4 -13.50 10.18 9.46
CA HIS A 4 -14.60 10.75 10.25
C HIS A 4 -14.94 12.19 9.84
N SER A 5 -13.92 13.00 9.51
CA SER A 5 -14.12 14.35 8.95
C SER A 5 -14.82 14.32 7.59
N TYR A 6 -14.48 13.37 6.71
CA TYR A 6 -15.15 13.18 5.42
C TYR A 6 -16.62 12.78 5.59
N GLU A 7 -16.90 11.80 6.44
CA GLU A 7 -18.27 11.34 6.70
C GLU A 7 -19.15 12.46 7.26
N THR A 8 -18.61 13.26 8.18
CA THR A 8 -19.29 14.44 8.72
C THR A 8 -19.60 15.46 7.62
N LYS A 9 -18.63 15.77 6.75
CA LYS A 9 -18.82 16.68 5.61
C LYS A 9 -19.87 16.15 4.62
N ARG A 10 -19.91 14.84 4.39
CA ARG A 10 -20.92 14.18 3.53
C ARG A 10 -22.33 14.30 4.13
N ALA A 11 -22.47 14.03 5.43
CA ALA A 11 -23.76 14.19 6.12
C ALA A 11 -24.24 15.65 6.07
N ASN A 12 -23.33 16.61 6.25
CA ASN A 12 -23.63 18.03 6.14
C ASN A 12 -24.06 18.43 4.72
N LEU A 13 -23.43 17.88 3.67
CA LEU A 13 -23.88 18.12 2.30
C LEU A 13 -25.30 17.60 2.06
N GLN A 14 -25.63 16.41 2.54
CA GLN A 14 -27.00 15.87 2.42
C GLN A 14 -28.03 16.77 3.12
N ALA A 15 -27.68 17.34 4.28
CA ALA A 15 -28.51 18.32 4.94
C ALA A 15 -28.68 19.60 4.12
N ILE A 16 -27.58 20.13 3.55
CA ILE A 16 -27.60 21.30 2.67
C ILE A 16 -28.42 21.05 1.41
N GLU A 17 -28.35 19.88 0.81
CA GLU A 17 -29.15 19.49 -0.35
C GLU A 17 -30.64 19.53 -0.04
N ARG A 18 -31.05 18.96 1.10
CA ARG A 18 -32.45 19.00 1.57
C ARG A 18 -32.91 20.43 1.83
N LEU A 19 -32.09 21.24 2.49
CA LEU A 19 -32.39 22.66 2.76
C LEU A 19 -32.50 23.47 1.46
N LYS A 20 -31.64 23.20 0.48
CA LYS A 20 -31.69 23.80 -0.86
C LYS A 20 -32.98 23.43 -1.57
N ASP A 21 -33.40 22.16 -1.54
CA ASP A 21 -34.67 21.73 -2.16
C ASP A 21 -35.87 22.38 -1.47
N HIS A 22 -35.86 22.46 -0.14
CA HIS A 22 -36.89 23.13 0.64
C HIS A 22 -36.98 24.64 0.30
N LEU A 23 -35.86 25.36 0.27
CA LEU A 23 -35.82 26.79 -0.03
C LEU A 23 -36.20 27.11 -1.49
N ILE A 24 -35.87 26.23 -2.43
CA ILE A 24 -36.35 26.34 -3.81
C ILE A 24 -37.87 26.14 -3.88
N SER A 25 -38.43 25.21 -3.10
CA SER A 25 -39.87 24.92 -3.07
C SER A 25 -40.68 26.07 -2.48
N VAL A 26 -40.13 26.80 -1.50
CA VAL A 26 -40.76 27.97 -0.91
C VAL A 26 -40.66 29.15 -1.89
N GLN A 27 -41.80 29.74 -2.29
CA GLN A 27 -41.90 30.84 -3.26
C GLN A 27 -41.32 32.18 -2.74
N LEU A 28 -40.82 32.24 -1.51
CA LEU A 28 -40.38 33.47 -0.84
C LEU A 28 -38.99 33.99 -1.28
N THR A 29 -38.25 33.22 -2.08
CA THR A 29 -36.90 33.60 -2.53
C THR A 29 -36.91 34.01 -4.00
N ASP A 30 -36.23 35.09 -4.34
CA ASP A 30 -36.14 35.57 -5.72
C ASP A 30 -35.47 34.53 -6.65
N PRO A 31 -35.81 34.50 -7.95
CA PRO A 31 -35.29 33.52 -8.90
C PRO A 31 -33.76 33.50 -9.03
N SER A 32 -33.09 34.65 -8.86
CA SER A 32 -31.62 34.76 -8.98
C SER A 32 -30.92 34.06 -7.82
N SER A 33 -31.38 34.30 -6.60
CA SER A 33 -30.89 33.63 -5.39
C SER A 33 -31.09 32.12 -5.45
N LYS A 34 -32.26 31.64 -5.92
CA LYS A 34 -32.51 30.20 -6.12
C LYS A 34 -31.51 29.57 -7.09
N HIS A 35 -31.19 30.27 -8.18
CA HIS A 35 -30.22 29.79 -9.18
C HIS A 35 -28.79 29.75 -8.62
N ARG A 36 -28.38 30.79 -7.89
CA ARG A 36 -27.07 30.84 -7.22
C ARG A 36 -26.90 29.70 -6.21
N ILE A 37 -27.91 29.47 -5.38
CA ILE A 37 -27.92 28.38 -4.38
C ILE A 37 -27.84 27.01 -5.07
N ARG A 38 -28.61 26.78 -6.14
CA ARG A 38 -28.54 25.53 -6.92
C ARG A 38 -27.15 25.28 -7.48
N ARG A 39 -26.51 26.31 -8.06
CA ARG A 39 -25.14 26.20 -8.58
C ARG A 39 -24.13 25.92 -7.47
N ALA A 40 -24.20 26.62 -6.35
CA ALA A 40 -23.28 26.43 -5.24
C ALA A 40 -23.35 25.00 -4.68
N VAL A 41 -24.56 24.48 -4.44
CA VAL A 41 -24.73 23.11 -3.94
C VAL A 41 -24.29 22.07 -4.97
N SER A 42 -24.59 22.28 -6.25
CA SER A 42 -24.14 21.38 -7.31
C SER A 42 -22.61 21.34 -7.42
N GLU A 43 -21.94 22.48 -7.29
CA GLU A 43 -20.48 22.57 -7.30
C GLU A 43 -19.86 21.85 -6.09
N ILE A 44 -20.43 22.02 -4.89
CA ILE A 44 -19.99 21.29 -3.70
C ILE A 44 -20.17 19.78 -3.89
N GLY A 45 -21.30 19.34 -4.46
CA GLY A 45 -21.56 17.93 -4.76
C GLY A 45 -20.53 17.34 -5.73
N LYS A 46 -20.15 18.09 -6.77
CA LYS A 46 -19.09 17.68 -7.72
C LYS A 46 -17.74 17.52 -7.02
N ARG A 47 -17.33 18.50 -6.21
CA ARG A 47 -16.07 18.46 -5.45
C ARG A 47 -16.03 17.28 -4.48
N LEU A 48 -17.12 17.03 -3.76
CA LEU A 48 -17.19 15.90 -2.83
C LEU A 48 -17.10 14.55 -3.56
N SER A 49 -17.74 14.42 -4.72
CA SER A 49 -17.63 13.21 -5.54
C SER A 49 -16.22 13.00 -6.09
N SER A 50 -15.55 14.08 -6.53
CA SER A 50 -14.15 14.05 -6.97
C SER A 50 -13.22 13.62 -5.84
N ILE A 51 -13.31 14.23 -4.65
CA ILE A 51 -12.52 13.84 -3.48
C ILE A 51 -12.74 12.38 -3.11
N ARG A 52 -13.99 11.90 -3.15
CA ARG A 52 -14.31 10.49 -2.89
C ARG A 52 -13.63 9.55 -3.87
N ASN A 53 -13.63 9.90 -5.16
CA ASN A 53 -12.97 9.08 -6.18
C ASN A 53 -11.45 9.06 -5.93
N LEU A 54 -10.82 10.20 -5.70
CA LEU A 54 -9.40 10.28 -5.37
C LEU A 54 -9.03 9.46 -4.12
N LEU A 55 -9.84 9.53 -3.06
CA LEU A 55 -9.62 8.75 -1.84
C LEU A 55 -9.76 7.25 -2.11
N ARG A 56 -10.72 6.83 -2.93
CA ARG A 56 -10.90 5.43 -3.31
C ARG A 56 -9.71 4.94 -4.13
N ASP A 57 -9.30 5.70 -5.14
CA ASP A 57 -8.21 5.32 -6.03
C ASP A 57 -6.89 5.23 -5.24
N ARG A 58 -6.63 6.20 -4.35
CA ARG A 58 -5.47 6.17 -3.45
C ARG A 58 -5.51 4.99 -2.47
N LYS A 59 -6.69 4.63 -1.96
CA LYS A 59 -6.84 3.44 -1.12
C LYS A 59 -6.48 2.18 -1.92
N LEU A 60 -6.97 2.05 -3.15
CA LEU A 60 -6.66 0.89 -4.00
C LEU A 60 -5.16 0.79 -4.29
N GLU A 61 -4.50 1.92 -4.60
CA GLU A 61 -3.05 1.96 -4.76
C GLU A 61 -2.31 1.50 -3.50
N LEU A 62 -2.75 1.96 -2.32
CA LEU A 62 -2.16 1.56 -1.05
C LEU A 62 -2.38 0.08 -0.75
N ASP A 63 -3.59 -0.43 -0.96
CA ASP A 63 -3.91 -1.85 -0.77
C ASP A 63 -3.04 -2.73 -1.70
N CYS A 64 -2.84 -2.31 -2.96
CA CYS A 64 -1.91 -2.98 -3.88
C CYS A 64 -0.46 -2.93 -3.39
N ALA A 65 0.01 -1.79 -2.89
CA ALA A 65 1.37 -1.64 -2.37
C ALA A 65 1.61 -2.50 -1.12
N VAL A 66 0.62 -2.58 -0.22
CA VAL A 66 0.67 -3.45 0.97
C VAL A 66 0.77 -4.91 0.55
N ASN A 67 -0.10 -5.37 -0.36
CA ASN A 67 -0.03 -6.75 -0.85
C ASN A 67 1.32 -7.06 -1.53
N ALA A 68 1.88 -6.11 -2.27
CA ALA A 68 3.20 -6.28 -2.89
C ALA A 68 4.31 -6.40 -1.83
N ALA A 69 4.26 -5.58 -0.77
CA ALA A 69 5.21 -5.62 0.34
C ALA A 69 5.10 -6.92 1.15
N GLU A 70 3.88 -7.43 1.41
CA GLU A 70 3.66 -8.70 2.08
C GLU A 70 4.26 -9.87 1.27
N ASN A 71 4.00 -9.92 -0.04
CA ASN A 71 4.58 -10.93 -0.92
C ASN A 71 6.11 -10.86 -0.95
N PHE A 72 6.67 -9.65 -1.01
CA PHE A 72 8.12 -9.44 -0.95
C PHE A 72 8.72 -9.93 0.37
N GLN A 73 8.06 -9.64 1.50
CA GLN A 73 8.48 -10.10 2.82
C GLN A 73 8.43 -11.64 2.93
N ASP A 74 7.41 -12.27 2.38
CA ASP A 74 7.28 -13.73 2.42
C ASP A 74 8.33 -14.42 1.54
N ASP A 75 8.65 -13.86 0.38
CA ASP A 75 9.75 -14.34 -0.45
C ASP A 75 11.11 -14.16 0.26
N LEU A 76 11.34 -13.05 0.97
CA LEU A 76 12.53 -12.87 1.81
C LEU A 76 12.62 -13.94 2.91
N LYS A 77 11.53 -14.22 3.62
CA LYS A 77 11.51 -15.25 4.68
C LYS A 77 11.83 -16.64 4.13
N LYS A 78 11.30 -16.98 2.94
CA LYS A 78 11.62 -18.25 2.27
C LYS A 78 13.10 -18.36 1.95
N LEU A 79 13.67 -17.31 1.35
CA LEU A 79 15.08 -17.28 0.99
C LEU A 79 15.97 -17.34 2.22
N GLN A 80 15.65 -16.57 3.27
CA GLN A 80 16.36 -16.62 4.55
C GLN A 80 16.38 -18.03 5.13
N LYS A 81 15.22 -18.70 5.19
CA LYS A 81 15.12 -20.07 5.71
C LYS A 81 15.98 -21.05 4.90
N PHE A 82 15.98 -20.91 3.58
CA PHE A 82 16.84 -21.72 2.70
C PHE A 82 18.32 -21.48 2.99
N CYS A 83 18.75 -20.22 3.13
CA CYS A 83 20.12 -19.87 3.49
C CYS A 83 20.53 -20.46 4.84
N GLU A 84 19.68 -20.36 5.87
CA GLU A 84 19.93 -20.92 7.20
C GLU A 84 20.08 -22.45 7.17
N GLN A 85 19.28 -23.15 6.37
CA GLN A 85 19.39 -24.61 6.22
C GLN A 85 20.63 -25.01 5.44
N THR A 86 20.99 -24.23 4.42
CA THR A 86 22.21 -24.43 3.63
C THR A 86 23.44 -24.23 4.49
N GLU A 87 23.47 -23.18 5.31
CA GLU A 87 24.57 -22.91 6.24
C GLU A 87 24.74 -24.05 7.26
N LYS A 88 23.64 -24.57 7.82
CA LYS A 88 23.67 -25.76 8.70
C LYS A 88 24.23 -26.98 7.98
N ALA A 89 23.82 -27.24 6.74
CA ALA A 89 24.31 -28.36 5.96
C ALA A 89 25.82 -28.24 5.69
N ILE A 90 26.31 -27.04 5.37
CA ILE A 90 27.74 -26.75 5.18
C ILE A 90 28.51 -27.00 6.49
N GLN A 91 28.04 -26.45 7.62
CA GLN A 91 28.68 -26.63 8.92
C GLN A 91 28.76 -28.11 9.34
N LEU A 92 27.74 -28.92 9.04
CA LEU A 92 27.76 -30.36 9.30
C LEU A 92 28.83 -31.08 8.47
N VAL A 93 29.00 -30.70 7.20
CA VAL A 93 30.04 -31.26 6.34
C VAL A 93 31.44 -30.84 6.79
N GLU A 94 31.61 -29.57 7.19
CA GLU A 94 32.91 -29.05 7.65
C GLU A 94 33.34 -29.63 9.00
N SER A 95 32.40 -29.86 9.91
CA SER A 95 32.67 -30.43 11.25
C SER A 95 32.85 -31.94 11.27
N ALA A 96 32.53 -32.62 10.17
CA ALA A 96 32.64 -34.06 10.01
C ALA A 96 34.09 -34.52 9.80
N THR A 97 34.86 -34.66 10.90
CA THR A 97 36.25 -35.17 10.84
C THR A 97 36.36 -36.69 10.95
N ILE A 98 35.31 -37.40 11.40
CA ILE A 98 35.34 -38.86 11.68
C ILE A 98 34.04 -39.59 11.28
N PHE A 99 33.01 -38.87 10.83
CA PHE A 99 31.69 -39.42 10.53
C PHE A 99 31.17 -38.83 9.21
N VAL A 100 30.53 -39.64 8.35
CA VAL A 100 29.90 -39.16 7.11
C VAL A 100 28.49 -38.66 7.46
N PRO A 101 28.17 -37.35 7.31
CA PRO A 101 26.84 -36.83 7.61
C PRO A 101 25.75 -37.53 6.79
N SER A 102 24.55 -37.68 7.37
CA SER A 102 23.40 -38.17 6.60
C SER A 102 23.11 -37.19 5.45
N GLY A 103 23.00 -37.71 4.23
CA GLY A 103 22.80 -36.89 3.03
C GLY A 103 21.51 -36.06 3.03
N THR A 104 20.59 -36.28 3.97
CA THR A 104 19.26 -35.65 4.03
C THR A 104 19.30 -34.11 4.04
N ASP A 105 20.26 -33.49 4.73
CA ASP A 105 20.39 -32.02 4.74
C ASP A 105 20.93 -31.48 3.40
N LEU A 106 21.85 -32.21 2.77
CA LEU A 106 22.36 -31.88 1.43
C LEU A 106 21.30 -32.14 0.34
N ASP A 107 20.49 -33.18 0.51
CA ASP A 107 19.36 -33.50 -0.35
C ASP A 107 18.28 -32.41 -0.24
N TYR A 108 18.05 -31.87 0.96
CA TYR A 108 17.16 -30.73 1.15
C TYR A 108 17.65 -29.51 0.36
N VAL A 109 18.92 -29.14 0.49
CA VAL A 109 19.51 -28.00 -0.24
C VAL A 109 19.37 -28.22 -1.74
N ARG A 110 19.77 -29.40 -2.24
CA ARG A 110 19.71 -29.74 -3.66
C ARG A 110 18.27 -29.74 -4.21
N LEU A 111 17.29 -30.16 -3.42
CA LEU A 111 15.89 -30.19 -3.84
C LEU A 111 15.26 -28.79 -3.92
N HIS A 112 15.66 -27.87 -3.03
CA HIS A 112 15.05 -26.54 -2.93
C HIS A 112 15.89 -25.42 -3.57
N GLU A 113 17.11 -25.70 -4.00
CA GLU A 113 17.96 -24.79 -4.80
C GLU A 113 17.21 -24.10 -5.96
N PRO A 114 16.49 -24.83 -6.85
CA PRO A 114 15.81 -24.17 -7.96
C PRO A 114 14.70 -23.21 -7.50
N GLU A 115 13.96 -23.56 -6.44
CA GLU A 115 12.94 -22.68 -5.87
C GLU A 115 13.58 -21.44 -5.24
N ALA A 116 14.69 -21.61 -4.51
CA ALA A 116 15.43 -20.52 -3.90
C ALA A 116 16.00 -19.55 -4.94
N ASP A 117 16.55 -20.07 -6.05
CA ASP A 117 17.02 -19.27 -7.17
C ASP A 117 15.88 -18.47 -7.82
N GLU A 118 14.72 -19.09 -8.04
CA GLU A 118 13.55 -18.39 -8.56
C GLU A 118 13.08 -17.28 -7.60
N VAL A 119 13.04 -17.55 -6.29
CA VAL A 119 12.70 -16.56 -5.26
C VAL A 119 13.71 -15.40 -5.26
N ALA A 120 15.01 -15.69 -5.30
CA ALA A 120 16.07 -14.69 -5.32
C ALA A 120 15.97 -13.79 -6.55
N ASN A 121 15.76 -14.36 -7.73
CA ASN A 121 15.58 -13.60 -8.98
C ASN A 121 14.34 -12.69 -8.93
N ARG A 122 13.22 -13.16 -8.34
CA ARG A 122 12.03 -12.32 -8.16
C ARG A 122 12.31 -11.15 -7.21
N LEU A 123 12.95 -11.41 -6.08
CA LEU A 123 13.33 -10.38 -5.11
C LEU A 123 14.25 -9.34 -5.73
N GLU A 124 15.28 -9.76 -6.47
CA GLU A 124 16.21 -8.85 -7.14
C GLU A 124 15.48 -7.94 -8.15
N LYS A 125 14.57 -8.52 -8.95
CA LYS A 125 13.76 -7.75 -9.88
C LYS A 125 12.87 -6.74 -9.17
N GLN A 126 12.12 -7.19 -8.15
CA GLN A 126 11.23 -6.31 -7.37
C GLN A 126 12.01 -5.18 -6.70
N TRP A 127 13.19 -5.47 -6.16
CA TRP A 127 14.06 -4.47 -5.55
C TRP A 127 14.52 -3.42 -6.57
N LYS A 128 14.96 -3.85 -7.77
CA LYS A 128 15.35 -2.93 -8.86
C LYS A 128 14.19 -2.06 -9.32
N ASP A 129 12.99 -2.61 -9.42
CA ASP A 129 11.79 -1.87 -9.82
C ASP A 129 11.48 -0.76 -8.79
N VAL A 130 11.58 -1.06 -7.49
CA VAL A 130 11.36 -0.06 -6.40
C VAL A 130 12.41 1.05 -6.44
N PHE A 131 13.69 0.71 -6.61
CA PHE A 131 14.76 1.72 -6.71
C PHE A 131 14.61 2.62 -7.93
N SER A 132 14.17 2.06 -9.06
CA SER A 132 13.94 2.80 -10.30
C SER A 132 12.72 3.73 -10.20
N LEU A 133 11.72 3.38 -9.37
CA LEU A 133 10.60 4.27 -9.05
C LEU A 133 10.97 5.38 -8.05
N GLY A 134 11.87 5.10 -7.10
CA GLY A 134 12.29 6.05 -6.05
C GLY A 134 12.91 7.34 -6.59
N GLU A 135 13.58 7.29 -7.75
CA GLU A 135 14.10 8.50 -8.42
C GLU A 135 13.00 9.34 -9.09
N ALA A 136 11.85 8.75 -9.43
CA ALA A 136 10.79 9.41 -10.20
C ALA A 136 9.66 10.03 -9.34
N VAL A 137 9.51 9.61 -8.07
CA VAL A 137 8.38 9.96 -7.19
C VAL A 137 8.79 10.98 -6.11
N ILE A 138 9.65 11.95 -6.44
CA ILE A 138 9.80 13.17 -5.63
C ILE A 138 8.62 14.09 -5.99
N ASP A 139 7.43 13.73 -5.52
CA ASP A 139 6.21 14.52 -5.71
C ASP A 139 6.15 15.62 -4.63
N GLU A 140 6.49 16.85 -5.02
CA GLU A 140 6.56 18.05 -4.16
C GLU A 140 5.24 18.39 -3.44
N GLN A 141 4.11 17.72 -3.75
CA GLN A 141 2.79 18.11 -3.25
C GLN A 141 2.30 17.39 -1.99
N PHE A 142 2.91 16.26 -1.60
CA PHE A 142 2.50 15.52 -0.41
C PHE A 142 3.72 15.29 0.47
N GLY A 143 3.88 16.17 1.48
CA GLY A 143 4.97 16.17 2.46
C GLY A 143 5.55 14.78 2.74
N ILE A 144 6.83 14.67 2.40
CA ILE A 144 7.73 13.53 2.53
C ILE A 144 7.39 12.68 3.77
N VAL A 145 6.88 11.47 3.57
CA VAL A 145 7.19 10.38 4.50
C VAL A 145 8.54 9.88 4.02
N SER A 146 9.61 10.29 4.70
CA SER A 146 10.96 9.88 4.31
C SER A 146 11.05 8.37 4.39
N PHE A 147 11.84 7.77 3.51
CA PHE A 147 12.21 6.35 3.63
C PHE A 147 12.81 6.07 5.03
N ASP A 148 13.45 7.08 5.63
CA ASP A 148 13.94 7.06 7.02
C ASP A 148 12.82 6.83 8.03
N THR A 149 11.63 7.40 7.82
CA THR A 149 10.47 7.23 8.72
C THR A 149 9.90 5.80 8.63
N ILE A 150 9.98 5.16 7.46
CA ILE A 150 9.56 3.77 7.28
C ILE A 150 10.58 2.82 7.92
N LEU A 151 11.87 3.11 7.77
CA LEU A 151 12.94 2.35 8.42
C LEU A 151 12.90 2.47 9.95
N GLU A 152 12.59 3.65 10.51
CA GLU A 152 12.40 3.83 11.96
C GLU A 152 11.19 3.04 12.50
N ILE A 153 10.11 2.90 11.73
CA ILE A 153 8.92 2.13 12.14
C ILE A 153 9.18 0.62 12.08
N LEU A 154 10.01 0.16 11.14
CA LEU A 154 10.35 -1.26 10.97
C LEU A 154 11.51 -1.73 11.86
N ALA A 155 12.22 -0.82 12.53
CA ALA A 155 13.32 -1.11 13.44
C ALA A 155 12.90 -1.30 14.92
N VAL A 156 11.60 -1.47 15.21
CA VAL A 156 11.04 -1.84 16.52
C VAL A 156 10.64 -3.31 16.52
#